data_AF-A0A9P2LKZ7-F1
#
_entry.id   AF-A0A9P2LKZ7-F1
#
_cell.length_a   1.000
_cell.length_b   1.000
_cell.length_c   1.000
_cell.angle_alpha   90.00
_cell.angle_beta   90.00
_cell.angle_gamma   90.00
#
_symmetry.space_group_name_H-M   'P 1'
#
loop_
_entity.id
_entity.type
_entity.pdbx_description
1 polymer ?
#
loop_
_entity_poly.entity_id
_entity_poly.type
_entity_poly.pdbx_seq_one_letter_code
_entity_poly.pdbx_strand_id
1 'polypeptide(L)'
;MKKSILLKIFGIFSTLFIVFYTCSTLTSDASTSCYTFNACSPKQITYDNFLKIKIWSNYTDIVNILGSESCKSTKVINGLKNDIYLWKVNGTEKSIFITFRNGIVITKEQYKLNENTNNFSNENIRKLKSGMTYSDVVSILGKGLLLSESKNIKVYSFCNSQHCIICTFNNDKLNMFIQK
;
A
#
# COMPACT_ATOMS: atom_id res chain seq x y z
N MET A 1 -45.21 -12.29 -4.54
CA MET A 1 -44.45 -11.34 -3.68
C MET A 1 -43.51 -12.12 -2.77
N LYS A 2 -42.21 -12.19 -3.08
CA LYS A 2 -41.17 -12.64 -2.14
C LYS A 2 -40.30 -11.42 -1.83
N LYS A 3 -40.43 -10.89 -0.62
CA LYS A 3 -39.52 -9.85 -0.10
C LYS A 3 -38.21 -10.56 0.25
N SER A 4 -37.17 -10.40 -0.56
CA SER A 4 -35.82 -10.73 -0.12
C SER A 4 -35.38 -9.64 0.85
N ILE A 5 -35.00 -10.08 2.05
CA ILE A 5 -34.43 -9.24 3.09
C ILE A 5 -33.04 -8.83 2.59
N LEU A 6 -32.93 -7.60 2.09
CA LEU A 6 -31.66 -6.92 1.83
C LEU A 6 -30.94 -6.76 3.17
N LEU A 7 -30.01 -7.67 3.45
CA LEU A 7 -29.07 -7.55 4.55
C LEU A 7 -28.24 -6.29 4.32
N LYS A 8 -28.50 -5.26 5.13
CA LYS A 8 -27.69 -4.04 5.18
C LYS A 8 -26.27 -4.41 5.59
N ILE A 9 -25.36 -4.58 4.64
CA ILE A 9 -23.91 -4.55 4.88
C ILE A 9 -23.53 -3.09 5.11
N PHE A 10 -23.94 -2.56 6.26
CA PHE A 10 -23.37 -1.35 6.84
C PHE A 10 -22.30 -1.83 7.82
N GLY A 11 -21.04 -1.85 7.36
CA GLY A 11 -19.94 -2.27 8.21
C GLY A 11 -18.62 -2.42 7.46
N ILE A 12 -17.82 -1.35 7.48
CA ILE A 12 -16.35 -1.39 7.37
C ILE A 12 -15.79 -1.63 5.94
N PHE A 13 -16.05 -0.71 5.02
CA PHE A 13 -15.34 -0.66 3.72
C PHE A 13 -14.74 0.71 3.35
N SER A 14 -14.53 1.62 4.30
CA SER A 14 -14.17 3.02 3.98
C SER A 14 -12.73 3.47 4.29
N THR A 15 -11.77 2.60 4.60
CA THR A 15 -10.38 3.09 4.90
C THR A 15 -9.22 2.32 4.27
N LEU A 16 -9.46 1.49 3.25
CA LEU A 16 -8.37 0.84 2.49
C LEU A 16 -8.46 1.08 0.97
N PHE A 17 -8.89 2.29 0.58
CA PHE A 17 -9.04 2.70 -0.83
C PHE A 17 -8.43 4.10 -1.09
N ILE A 18 -7.18 4.29 -0.70
CA ILE A 18 -6.29 5.35 -1.17
C ILE A 18 -4.92 4.66 -1.07
N VAL A 19 -4.35 3.96 -2.07
CA VAL A 19 -3.54 4.53 -3.17
C VAL A 19 -3.58 3.63 -4.44
N PHE A 20 -4.61 2.82 -4.70
CA PHE A 20 -4.69 2.08 -5.99
C PHE A 20 -5.09 2.93 -7.21
N TYR A 21 -5.16 4.25 -7.08
CA TYR A 21 -5.57 5.19 -8.15
C TYR A 21 -4.57 6.31 -8.44
N THR A 22 -3.26 6.06 -8.35
CA THR A 22 -2.30 6.97 -8.99
C THR A 22 -1.87 6.39 -10.33
N CYS A 23 -2.46 6.97 -11.39
CA CYS A 23 -2.11 6.89 -12.82
C CYS A 23 -3.01 6.10 -13.78
N SER A 24 -4.27 5.77 -13.43
CA SER A 24 -5.26 5.43 -14.47
C SER A 24 -6.70 5.55 -13.95
N THR A 25 -7.24 6.77 -13.94
CA THR A 25 -8.60 7.17 -14.41
C THR A 25 -8.98 8.52 -13.79
N LEU A 26 -9.52 9.42 -14.61
CA LEU A 26 -9.93 10.83 -14.38
C LEU A 26 -8.97 11.83 -15.02
N THR A 27 -9.21 12.08 -16.30
CA THR A 27 -8.47 12.96 -17.21
C THR A 27 -8.59 14.46 -16.89
N SER A 28 -9.18 14.87 -15.77
CA SER A 28 -9.16 16.25 -15.28
C SER A 28 -8.40 16.46 -13.96
N ASP A 29 -8.26 15.43 -13.10
CA ASP A 29 -7.54 15.50 -11.81
C ASP A 29 -6.11 14.94 -11.86
N ALA A 30 -5.80 14.16 -12.90
CA ALA A 30 -4.45 13.63 -13.13
C ALA A 30 -3.43 14.75 -13.40
N SER A 31 -3.85 15.86 -14.01
CA SER A 31 -2.96 16.98 -14.32
C SER A 31 -2.51 17.69 -13.03
N THR A 32 -3.43 18.14 -12.18
CA THR A 32 -3.14 18.84 -10.91
C THR A 32 -2.38 17.96 -9.89
N SER A 33 -2.70 16.66 -9.83
CA SER A 33 -1.97 15.71 -8.95
C SER A 33 -0.56 15.40 -9.46
N CYS A 34 -0.34 15.30 -10.78
CA CYS A 34 1.01 15.20 -11.35
C CYS A 34 1.82 16.50 -11.20
N TYR A 35 1.19 17.68 -11.32
CA TYR A 35 1.88 18.97 -11.13
C TYR A 35 2.35 19.18 -9.68
N THR A 36 1.55 18.79 -8.69
CA THR A 36 1.96 18.84 -7.27
C THR A 36 3.07 17.84 -6.93
N PHE A 37 3.19 16.73 -7.66
CA PHE A 37 4.27 15.73 -7.47
C PHE A 37 5.64 16.16 -8.02
N ASN A 38 5.69 17.14 -8.93
CA ASN A 38 6.93 17.67 -9.51
C ASN A 38 7.58 18.79 -8.71
N ALA A 39 6.85 19.43 -7.79
CA ALA A 39 7.38 20.46 -6.89
C ALA A 39 8.08 19.89 -5.64
N CYS A 40 8.01 18.57 -5.42
CA CYS A 40 8.55 17.92 -4.23
C CYS A 40 10.07 17.75 -4.30
N SER A 41 10.77 18.10 -3.21
CA SER A 41 12.23 17.99 -3.16
C SER A 41 12.68 16.52 -3.19
N PRO A 42 13.49 16.08 -4.16
CA PRO A 42 13.81 14.66 -4.29
C PRO A 42 14.71 14.16 -3.15
N LYS A 43 14.63 12.85 -2.88
CA LYS A 43 15.37 12.14 -1.82
C LYS A 43 15.99 10.87 -2.38
N GLN A 44 17.08 10.42 -1.77
CA GLN A 44 17.61 9.08 -2.00
C GLN A 44 16.97 8.14 -0.97
N ILE A 45 16.02 7.32 -1.42
CA ILE A 45 15.32 6.33 -0.60
C ILE A 45 15.33 4.98 -1.31
N THR A 46 15.33 3.92 -0.52
CA THR A 46 15.35 2.53 -1.00
C THR A 46 14.20 1.73 -0.41
N TYR A 47 13.95 0.56 -0.99
CA TYR A 47 13.02 -0.41 -0.42
C TYR A 47 13.45 -0.89 0.99
N ASP A 48 14.76 -0.99 1.25
CA ASP A 48 15.26 -1.35 2.58
C ASP A 48 14.98 -0.26 3.61
N ASN A 49 15.02 1.02 3.22
CA ASN A 49 14.55 2.09 4.09
C ASN A 49 13.06 1.91 4.42
N PHE A 50 12.23 1.58 3.42
CA PHE A 50 10.80 1.31 3.61
C PHE A 50 10.52 0.15 4.58
N LEU A 51 11.30 -0.92 4.50
CA LEU A 51 11.16 -2.06 5.41
C LEU A 51 11.51 -1.72 6.87
N LYS A 52 12.41 -0.77 7.12
CA LYS A 52 12.80 -0.33 8.46
C LYS A 52 11.72 0.49 9.18
N ILE A 53 10.80 1.11 8.43
CA ILE A 53 9.71 1.91 9.00
C ILE A 53 8.75 1.00 9.77
N LYS A 54 8.42 1.37 11.00
CA LYS A 54 7.46 0.66 11.84
C LYS A 54 6.16 1.46 11.96
N ILE A 55 5.03 0.75 11.98
CA ILE A 55 3.77 1.34 12.42
C ILE A 55 3.95 1.82 13.86
N TRP A 56 3.30 2.92 14.21
CA TRP A 56 3.39 3.62 15.50
C TRP A 56 4.67 4.40 15.78
N SER A 57 5.66 4.35 14.88
CA SER A 57 6.82 5.25 14.97
C SER A 57 6.40 6.71 14.89
N ASN A 58 7.16 7.58 15.56
CA ASN A 58 6.96 9.03 15.47
C ASN A 58 7.71 9.59 14.25
N TYR A 59 7.48 10.87 13.93
CA TYR A 59 8.13 11.51 12.78
C TYR A 59 9.65 11.61 12.89
N THR A 60 10.20 11.82 14.09
CA THR A 60 11.66 11.85 14.32
C THR A 60 12.31 10.53 13.94
N ASP A 61 11.71 9.40 14.30
CA ASP A 61 12.18 8.07 13.90
C ASP A 61 12.20 7.92 12.37
N ILE A 62 11.19 8.47 11.69
CA ILE A 62 11.10 8.42 10.22
C ILE A 62 12.20 9.27 9.59
N VAL A 63 12.47 10.47 10.12
CA VAL A 63 13.56 11.32 9.64
C VAL A 63 14.92 10.63 9.80
N ASN A 64 15.13 9.87 10.88
CA ASN A 64 16.36 9.09 11.06
C ASN A 64 16.51 7.97 10.00
N ILE A 65 15.42 7.49 9.40
CA ILE A 65 15.43 6.42 8.39
C ILE A 65 15.49 6.99 6.96
N LEU A 66 14.79 8.10 6.69
CA LEU A 66 14.53 8.62 5.34
C LEU A 66 15.04 10.05 5.10
N GLY A 67 15.48 10.75 6.14
CA GLY A 67 15.62 12.21 6.13
C GLY A 67 14.26 12.92 6.13
N SER A 68 14.28 14.25 6.05
CA SER A 68 13.04 15.04 5.91
C SER A 68 12.29 14.69 4.63
N GLU A 69 10.97 14.86 4.64
CA GLU A 69 10.11 14.58 3.50
C GLU A 69 10.43 15.41 2.27
N SER A 70 9.98 14.93 1.13
CA SER A 70 9.91 15.69 -0.11
C SER A 70 8.74 16.69 -0.10
N CYS A 71 7.59 16.25 0.42
CA CYS A 71 6.33 16.97 0.48
C CYS A 71 5.44 16.47 1.60
N LYS A 72 4.55 17.35 2.08
CA LYS A 72 3.50 17.05 3.05
C LYS A 72 2.14 17.54 2.55
N SER A 73 1.10 16.77 2.83
CA SER A 73 -0.29 17.19 2.70
C SER A 73 -1.05 16.84 3.97
N THR A 74 -2.11 17.59 4.28
CA THR A 74 -2.99 17.31 5.41
C THR A 74 -4.38 17.02 4.87
N LYS A 75 -4.99 15.93 5.33
CA LYS A 75 -6.35 15.51 4.96
C LYS A 75 -7.17 15.18 6.20
N VAL A 76 -8.43 15.57 6.20
CA VAL A 76 -9.40 15.12 7.20
C VAL A 76 -10.13 13.91 6.62
N ILE A 77 -10.00 12.75 7.27
CA ILE A 77 -10.65 11.49 6.87
C ILE A 77 -11.46 11.01 8.06
N ASN A 78 -12.77 10.83 7.88
CA ASN A 78 -13.71 10.45 8.93
C ASN A 78 -13.62 11.37 10.17
N GLY A 79 -13.51 12.69 9.95
CA GLY A 79 -13.39 13.69 11.02
C GLY A 79 -12.03 13.74 11.73
N LEU A 80 -11.08 12.88 11.36
CA LEU A 80 -9.74 12.85 11.95
C LEU A 80 -8.73 13.51 11.02
N LYS A 81 -7.90 14.40 11.56
CA LYS A 81 -6.77 14.99 10.84
C LYS A 81 -5.68 13.93 10.62
N ASN A 82 -5.22 13.81 9.38
CA ASN A 82 -4.12 12.94 8.98
C ASN A 82 -3.11 13.78 8.20
N ASP A 83 -1.84 13.60 8.51
CA ASP A 83 -0.75 14.18 7.74
C ASP A 83 -0.15 13.09 6.85
N ILE A 84 -0.10 13.33 5.55
CA ILE A 84 0.45 12.42 4.54
C ILE A 84 1.78 13.02 4.09
N TYR A 85 2.85 12.29 4.32
CA TYR A 85 4.20 12.66 3.93
C TYR A 85 4.66 11.78 2.76
N LEU A 86 5.40 12.40 1.86
CA LEU A 86 5.94 11.79 0.65
C LEU A 86 7.46 11.92 0.62
N TRP A 87 8.15 10.82 0.33
CA TRP A 87 9.55 10.82 -0.10
C TRP A 87 9.59 10.32 -1.54
N LYS A 88 10.15 11.10 -2.47
CA LYS A 88 10.22 10.79 -3.90
C LYS A 88 11.66 10.68 -4.37
N VAL A 89 11.98 9.66 -5.17
CA VAL A 89 13.30 9.50 -5.79
C VAL A 89 13.45 10.44 -6.99
N ASN A 90 14.61 11.10 -7.08
CA ASN A 90 14.89 12.07 -8.14
C ASN A 90 14.68 11.49 -9.55
N GLY A 91 14.00 12.24 -10.43
CA GLY A 91 13.81 11.85 -11.82
C GLY A 91 13.00 10.58 -12.06
N THR A 92 12.33 10.03 -11.04
CA THR A 92 11.53 8.80 -11.16
C THR A 92 10.17 8.95 -10.49
N GLU A 93 9.31 7.96 -10.72
CA GLU A 93 8.02 7.79 -10.03
C GLU A 93 8.17 7.10 -8.66
N LYS A 94 9.34 6.56 -8.33
CA LYS A 94 9.54 5.76 -7.12
C LYS A 94 9.35 6.60 -5.85
N SER A 95 8.59 6.08 -4.90
CA SER A 95 8.19 6.86 -3.74
C SER A 95 7.80 6.03 -2.51
N ILE A 96 7.84 6.68 -1.34
CA ILE A 96 7.26 6.20 -0.08
C ILE A 96 6.19 7.21 0.36
N PHE A 97 5.03 6.71 0.74
CA PHE A 97 3.95 7.47 1.37
C PHE A 97 3.80 7.02 2.82
N ILE A 98 3.70 7.96 3.74
CA ILE A 98 3.46 7.66 5.16
C ILE A 98 2.33 8.54 5.66
N THR A 99 1.30 7.90 6.21
CA THR A 99 0.21 8.63 6.87
C THR A 99 0.44 8.61 8.37
N PHE A 100 0.41 9.80 8.95
CA PHE A 100 0.46 10.02 10.38
C PHE A 100 -0.91 10.45 10.89
N ARG A 101 -1.24 10.00 12.10
CA ARG A 101 -2.36 10.51 12.88
C ARG A 101 -1.87 10.70 14.30
N ASN A 102 -2.18 11.85 14.90
CA ASN A 102 -1.71 12.19 16.25
C ASN A 102 -0.19 12.02 16.43
N GLY A 103 0.59 12.39 15.40
CA GLY A 103 2.06 12.34 15.43
C GLY A 103 2.70 10.96 15.23
N ILE A 104 1.92 9.89 15.03
CA ILE A 104 2.43 8.53 14.85
C ILE A 104 2.01 7.93 13.51
N VAL A 105 2.86 7.06 12.95
CA VAL A 105 2.59 6.34 11.70
C VAL A 105 1.42 5.39 11.86
N ILE A 106 0.39 5.56 11.02
CA ILE A 106 -0.76 4.64 10.94
C ILE A 106 -0.75 3.78 9.69
N THR A 107 -0.19 4.29 8.59
CA THR A 107 0.03 3.53 7.35
C THR A 107 1.35 3.92 6.69
N LYS A 108 1.97 2.97 6.00
CA LYS A 108 3.11 3.20 5.10
C LYS A 108 2.89 2.46 3.80
N GLU A 109 3.30 3.06 2.69
CA GLU A 109 3.17 2.48 1.35
C GLU A 109 4.40 2.80 0.50
N GLN A 110 4.73 1.92 -0.43
CA GLN A 110 5.78 2.16 -1.42
C GLN A 110 5.25 2.02 -2.84
N TYR A 111 5.89 2.74 -3.75
CA TYR A 111 5.63 2.63 -5.18
C TYR A 111 6.94 2.40 -5.93
N LYS A 112 7.03 1.27 -6.64
CA LYS A 112 8.12 0.89 -7.56
C LYS A 112 9.54 0.98 -6.98
N LEU A 113 9.71 0.90 -5.65
CA LEU A 113 11.04 0.92 -5.03
C LEU A 113 11.82 -0.37 -5.27
N ASN A 114 11.11 -1.47 -5.54
CA ASN A 114 11.70 -2.76 -5.85
C ASN A 114 10.71 -3.59 -6.69
N GLU A 115 11.24 -4.54 -7.44
CA GLU A 115 10.51 -5.46 -8.31
C GLU A 115 11.00 -6.87 -7.98
N ASN A 116 10.06 -7.80 -7.79
CA ASN A 116 10.38 -9.19 -7.54
C ASN A 116 9.60 -10.08 -8.52
N THR A 117 10.30 -11.03 -9.12
CA THR A 117 9.71 -12.03 -10.00
C THR A 117 9.96 -13.41 -9.43
N ASN A 118 8.88 -14.14 -9.20
CA ASN A 118 8.88 -15.51 -8.72
C ASN A 118 8.45 -16.46 -9.85
N ASN A 119 8.73 -17.75 -9.69
CA ASN A 119 8.27 -18.78 -10.61
C ASN A 119 7.05 -19.50 -10.02
N PHE A 120 5.84 -19.07 -10.38
CA PHE A 120 4.59 -19.75 -10.03
C PHE A 120 3.64 -19.80 -11.24
N SER A 121 2.82 -20.85 -11.31
CA SER A 121 1.85 -21.08 -12.39
C SER A 121 0.43 -20.69 -11.98
N ASN A 122 -0.51 -20.68 -12.94
CA ASN A 122 -1.93 -20.50 -12.66
C ASN A 122 -2.50 -21.58 -11.73
N GLU A 123 -1.93 -22.79 -11.72
CA GLU A 123 -2.31 -23.83 -10.77
C GLU A 123 -1.88 -23.50 -9.35
N ASN A 124 -0.73 -22.86 -9.16
CA ASN A 124 -0.33 -22.34 -7.84
C ASN A 124 -1.35 -21.29 -7.35
N ILE A 125 -1.79 -20.37 -8.22
CA ILE A 125 -2.78 -19.34 -7.86
C ILE A 125 -4.10 -19.97 -7.39
N ARG A 126 -4.57 -21.01 -8.07
CA ARG A 126 -5.81 -21.72 -7.70
C ARG A 126 -5.75 -22.41 -6.33
N LYS A 127 -4.55 -22.62 -5.76
CA LYS A 127 -4.37 -23.17 -4.41
C LYS A 127 -4.62 -22.14 -3.31
N LEU A 128 -4.61 -20.84 -3.62
CA LEU A 128 -4.83 -19.78 -2.64
C LEU A 128 -6.25 -19.85 -2.08
N LYS A 129 -6.36 -19.73 -0.76
CA LYS A 129 -7.65 -19.73 -0.04
C LYS A 129 -7.65 -18.64 1.01
N SER A 130 -8.81 -18.04 1.25
CA SER A 130 -8.99 -17.13 2.38
C SER A 130 -8.59 -17.82 3.69
N GLY A 131 -7.97 -17.08 4.61
CA GLY A 131 -7.49 -17.59 5.89
C GLY A 131 -6.08 -18.20 5.87
N MET A 132 -5.43 -18.36 4.71
CA MET A 132 -4.01 -18.75 4.63
C MET A 132 -3.11 -17.71 5.31
N THR A 133 -2.05 -18.17 5.96
CA THR A 133 -1.00 -17.27 6.50
C THR A 133 -0.12 -16.70 5.40
N TYR A 134 0.65 -15.65 5.69
CA TYR A 134 1.68 -15.19 4.74
C TYR A 134 2.65 -16.33 4.40
N SER A 135 3.05 -17.14 5.39
CA SER A 135 3.93 -18.28 5.18
C SER A 135 3.32 -19.32 4.23
N ASP A 136 2.03 -19.63 4.38
CA ASP A 136 1.33 -20.56 3.48
C ASP A 136 1.35 -20.03 2.03
N VAL A 137 1.06 -18.74 1.84
CA VAL A 137 1.08 -18.11 0.51
C VAL A 137 2.48 -18.10 -0.08
N VAL A 138 3.52 -17.81 0.72
CA VAL A 138 4.92 -17.83 0.27
C VAL A 138 5.34 -19.23 -0.17
N SER A 139 4.88 -20.29 0.49
CA SER A 139 5.16 -21.67 0.06
C SER A 139 4.57 -22.00 -1.32
N ILE A 140 3.54 -21.26 -1.75
CA ILE A 140 2.83 -21.48 -3.02
C ILE A 140 3.37 -20.57 -4.12
N LEU A 141 3.65 -19.30 -3.82
CA LEU A 141 3.95 -18.24 -4.79
C LEU A 141 5.39 -17.69 -4.70
N GLY A 142 6.19 -18.13 -3.73
CA GLY A 142 7.47 -17.52 -3.38
C GLY A 142 7.31 -16.23 -2.57
N LYS A 143 8.42 -15.57 -2.24
CA LYS A 143 8.43 -14.37 -1.40
C LYS A 143 7.73 -13.20 -2.10
N GLY A 144 6.72 -12.63 -1.45
CA GLY A 144 6.04 -11.42 -1.92
C GLY A 144 6.77 -10.14 -1.53
N LEU A 145 6.51 -9.07 -2.28
CA LEU A 145 7.02 -7.73 -2.04
C LEU A 145 5.97 -6.90 -1.31
N LEU A 146 6.33 -6.32 -0.16
CA LEU A 146 5.43 -5.53 0.67
C LEU A 146 5.13 -4.20 -0.04
N LEU A 147 3.85 -3.96 -0.30
CA LEU A 147 3.36 -2.71 -0.90
C LEU A 147 2.91 -1.72 0.16
N SER A 148 2.15 -2.19 1.15
CA SER A 148 1.54 -1.33 2.17
C SER A 148 1.41 -2.09 3.50
N GLU A 149 1.52 -1.35 4.59
CA GLU A 149 1.34 -1.85 5.95
C GLU A 149 0.57 -0.84 6.80
N SER A 150 -0.34 -1.35 7.62
CA SER A 150 -1.00 -0.67 8.74
C SER A 150 -1.01 -1.62 9.94
N LYS A 151 -1.63 -1.21 11.07
CA LYS A 151 -1.63 -2.00 12.32
C LYS A 151 -1.87 -3.50 12.11
N ASN A 152 -2.93 -3.84 11.38
CA ASN A 152 -3.38 -5.22 11.21
C ASN A 152 -3.33 -5.67 9.75
N ILE A 153 -3.16 -4.75 8.81
CA ILE A 153 -3.28 -5.05 7.38
C ILE A 153 -1.91 -4.93 6.71
N LYS A 154 -1.54 -5.96 5.95
CA LYS A 154 -0.38 -5.95 5.05
C LYS A 154 -0.82 -6.31 3.64
N VAL A 155 -0.31 -5.58 2.67
CA VAL A 155 -0.58 -5.82 1.25
C VAL A 155 0.73 -6.19 0.57
N TYR A 156 0.74 -7.33 -0.11
CA TYR A 156 1.91 -7.82 -0.84
C TYR A 156 1.58 -8.01 -2.33
N SER A 157 2.55 -7.76 -3.20
CA SER A 157 2.55 -8.22 -4.59
C SER A 157 3.37 -9.49 -4.75
N PHE A 158 2.82 -10.43 -5.51
CA PHE A 158 3.50 -11.64 -5.99
C PHE A 158 3.43 -11.61 -7.51
N CYS A 159 4.56 -11.44 -8.18
CA CYS A 159 4.61 -11.40 -9.64
C CYS A 159 5.37 -12.59 -10.19
N ASN A 160 4.93 -13.11 -11.33
CA ASN A 160 5.73 -13.96 -12.20
C ASN A 160 6.05 -13.18 -13.49
N SER A 161 6.60 -13.84 -14.51
CA SER A 161 6.94 -13.18 -15.78
C SER A 161 5.72 -12.66 -16.58
N GLN A 162 4.49 -13.02 -16.19
CA GLN A 162 3.26 -12.75 -16.95
C GLN A 162 2.25 -11.90 -16.17
N HIS A 163 2.08 -12.14 -14.87
CA HIS A 163 0.99 -11.58 -14.05
C HIS A 163 1.49 -11.22 -12.65
N CYS A 164 0.80 -10.25 -12.04
CA CYS A 164 0.96 -9.92 -10.63
C CYS A 164 -0.34 -10.17 -9.86
N ILE A 165 -0.20 -10.68 -8.64
CA ILE A 165 -1.29 -10.90 -7.71
C ILE A 165 -1.06 -10.00 -6.51
N ILE A 166 -2.09 -9.25 -6.14
CA ILE A 166 -2.08 -8.44 -4.91
C ILE A 166 -2.83 -9.21 -3.83
N CYS A 167 -2.15 -9.56 -2.75
CA CYS A 167 -2.73 -10.26 -1.61
C CYS A 167 -2.82 -9.32 -0.41
N THR A 168 -4.01 -9.22 0.19
CA THR A 168 -4.24 -8.46 1.41
C THR A 168 -4.40 -9.40 2.60
N PHE A 169 -3.55 -9.24 3.61
CA PHE A 169 -3.57 -10.01 4.85
C PHE A 169 -4.10 -9.13 5.97
N ASN A 170 -5.06 -9.63 6.74
CA ASN A 170 -5.54 -9.02 7.98
C ASN A 170 -5.16 -9.93 9.14
N ASN A 171 -4.36 -9.44 10.10
CA ASN A 171 -3.79 -10.23 11.20
C ASN A 171 -3.11 -11.52 10.70
N ASP A 172 -2.28 -11.40 9.67
CA ASP A 172 -1.60 -12.51 8.99
C ASP A 172 -2.54 -13.55 8.35
N LYS A 173 -3.79 -13.19 8.07
CA LYS A 173 -4.74 -14.06 7.36
C LYS A 173 -5.13 -13.46 6.02
N LEU A 174 -4.95 -14.23 4.94
CA LEU A 174 -5.32 -13.82 3.59
C LEU A 174 -6.81 -13.52 3.56
N ASN A 175 -7.16 -12.25 3.40
CA ASN A 175 -8.54 -11.80 3.34
C ASN A 175 -9.05 -11.77 1.90
N MET A 176 -8.24 -11.23 0.99
CA MET A 176 -8.59 -10.98 -0.41
C MET A 176 -7.35 -11.02 -1.29
N PHE A 177 -7.52 -11.44 -2.54
CA PHE A 177 -6.50 -11.25 -3.58
C PHE A 177 -7.12 -10.80 -4.91
N ILE A 178 -6.39 -9.99 -5.67
CA ILE A 178 -6.79 -9.45 -6.97
C ILE A 178 -5.69 -9.76 -7.98
N GLN A 179 -6.04 -10.35 -9.12
CA GLN A 179 -5.14 -10.53 -10.25
C GLN A 179 -5.12 -9.24 -11.08
N LYS A 180 -3.94 -8.71 -11.36
CA LYS A 180 -3.73 -7.56 -12.24
C LYS A 180 -3.20 -7.99 -13.60
#